data_AF-A0A7X7RTC8-F1
#
_entry.id   AF-A0A7X7RTC8-F1
#
_cell.length_a   1.000
_cell.length_b   1.000
_cell.length_c   1.000
_cell.angle_alpha   90.00
_cell.angle_beta   90.00
_cell.angle_gamma   90.00
#
_symmetry.space_group_name_H-M   'P 1'
#
loop_
_entity.id
_entity.type
_entity.pdbx_description
1 polymer ?
#
loop_
_entity_poly.entity_id
_entity_poly.type
_entity_poly.pdbx_seq_one_letter_code
_entity_poly.pdbx_strand_id
1 'polypeptide(L)'
;QSCIRKALPLAPSQTELDRLTDLIFENLFNQLAEKAGNEFAWLAVGDRQSGETSLVKALRIDFPKLALRKPLTLFRCATTGQVWPRSVADDAPARVRLDLKPVTSSELDQDARLGRQRREYRDAKFFEIGIWGDEHSAQLAPQENRRLQDLFKMGLRNLLSSTTTLELGIDIGGLNAVLMANLPPGKANYLQRAGRAGRRADGSSAVIGFARPMVYEQEVFRRFDRFLDSPLRRPTVFLDREQIVVRHWNAFLLGEFYRTLPREKVGAMTAYGRMGWFCNLTTVPFWDPKASKPNATSVHGQQAGITQFVAFLDKTKTDTAGLAKFDEARASICDGCGVAGVLSGGIPELLDAAAKQFTDALAPWRKDYEDILKVWKDADQSRFANKLYHQLKLLSETTVIETLANRRVLPRYGFPVDLHALQVVASKSGSGGDFRLERKSLQALREYVPGSKVMAGNRTVTSHGILKHGIGEHALGLSGKLATCENGHSFYTITPSVGNCPYCGEDVSVLPKNLLLPR
;
A
#
# COMPACT_ATOMS: atom_id res chain seq x y z
N GLN A 1 50.63 -23.44 53.05
CA GLN A 1 51.57 -23.82 51.96
C GLN A 1 50.83 -24.81 51.07
N SER A 2 50.70 -24.69 49.76
CA SER A 2 51.18 -23.76 48.75
C SER A 2 50.30 -23.93 47.49
N CYS A 3 50.23 -22.89 46.65
CA CYS A 3 49.99 -22.92 45.19
C CYS A 3 48.80 -23.76 44.67
N ILE A 4 47.72 -23.24 44.07
CA ILE A 4 47.67 -22.32 42.92
C ILE A 4 46.30 -21.62 42.98
N ARG A 5 46.22 -20.40 43.53
CA ARG A 5 45.21 -19.43 43.07
C ARG A 5 45.81 -18.82 41.82
N LYS A 6 45.41 -19.30 40.63
CA LYS A 6 45.64 -18.54 39.39
C LYS A 6 45.01 -17.17 39.64
N ALA A 7 45.86 -16.16 39.78
CA ALA A 7 45.44 -14.77 39.84
C ALA A 7 44.71 -14.47 38.53
N LEU A 8 43.39 -14.59 38.53
CA LEU A 8 42.57 -13.90 37.56
C LEU A 8 42.85 -12.41 37.78
N PRO A 9 43.29 -11.67 36.74
CA PRO A 9 43.51 -10.23 36.89
C PRO A 9 42.23 -9.58 37.43
N LEU A 10 42.40 -8.55 38.27
CA LEU A 10 41.32 -7.69 38.73
C LEU A 10 40.43 -7.35 37.53
N ALA A 11 39.11 -7.53 37.67
CA ALA A 11 38.18 -7.19 36.60
C ALA A 11 38.42 -5.72 36.19
N PRO A 12 38.62 -5.45 34.89
CA PRO A 12 38.91 -4.10 34.42
C PRO A 12 37.83 -3.14 34.89
N SER A 13 38.23 -1.90 35.21
CA SER A 13 37.28 -0.85 35.54
C SER A 13 36.28 -0.65 34.38
N GLN A 14 35.05 -0.20 34.65
CA GLN A 14 34.06 0.09 33.61
C GLN A 14 34.66 1.02 32.52
N THR A 15 35.50 1.96 32.93
CA THR A 15 36.23 2.89 32.07
C THR A 15 37.30 2.23 31.19
N GLU A 16 37.97 1.18 31.68
CA GLU A 16 38.87 0.35 30.87
C GLU A 16 38.11 -0.55 29.90
N LEU A 17 36.97 -1.12 30.32
CA LEU A 17 36.10 -1.89 29.45
C LEU A 17 35.62 -1.03 28.29
N ASP A 18 35.12 0.18 28.56
CA ASP A 18 34.65 1.11 27.53
C ASP A 18 35.79 1.50 26.56
N ARG A 19 37.02 1.72 27.07
CA ARG A 19 38.20 1.99 26.23
C ARG A 19 38.61 0.83 25.33
N LEU A 20 38.50 -0.40 25.83
CA LEU A 20 38.89 -1.60 25.09
C LEU A 20 37.80 -2.10 24.15
N THR A 21 36.54 -1.66 24.36
CA THR A 21 35.38 -2.14 23.62
C THR A 21 35.52 -1.95 22.12
N ASP A 22 35.93 -0.76 21.67
CA ASP A 22 36.11 -0.47 20.24
C ASP A 22 37.22 -1.34 19.62
N LEU A 23 38.36 -1.45 20.30
CA LEU A 23 39.49 -2.31 19.87
C LEU A 23 39.09 -3.80 19.81
N ILE A 24 38.32 -4.28 20.79
CA ILE A 24 37.83 -5.67 20.82
C ILE A 24 36.87 -5.91 19.66
N PHE A 25 35.93 -4.99 19.42
CA PHE A 25 34.95 -5.15 18.33
C PHE A 25 35.61 -5.04 16.95
N GLU A 26 36.57 -4.14 16.76
CA GLU A 26 37.35 -4.04 15.52
C GLU A 26 38.15 -5.32 15.27
N ASN A 27 38.84 -5.85 16.29
CA ASN A 27 39.60 -7.08 16.14
C ASN A 27 38.68 -8.29 15.88
N LEU A 28 37.55 -8.37 16.59
CA LEU A 28 36.53 -9.40 16.34
C LEU A 28 35.98 -9.31 14.91
N PHE A 29 35.70 -8.09 14.44
CA PHE A 29 35.23 -7.86 13.09
C PHE A 29 36.27 -8.31 12.05
N ASN A 30 37.54 -7.96 12.24
CA ASN A 30 38.62 -8.37 11.35
C ASN A 30 38.80 -9.89 11.30
N GLN A 31 38.77 -10.57 12.45
CA GLN A 31 38.86 -12.04 12.51
C GLN A 31 37.66 -12.71 11.82
N LEU A 32 36.45 -12.18 12.02
CA LEU A 32 35.26 -12.69 11.32
C LEU A 32 35.35 -12.44 9.82
N ALA A 33 35.89 -11.30 9.39
CA ALA A 33 36.06 -10.97 7.99
C ALA A 33 37.11 -11.87 7.30
N GLU A 34 38.20 -12.22 7.98
CA GLU A 34 39.19 -13.16 7.47
C GLU A 34 38.64 -14.59 7.34
N LYS A 35 37.79 -15.01 8.28
CA LYS A 35 37.19 -16.36 8.31
C LYS A 35 35.94 -16.51 7.45
N ALA A 36 35.37 -15.41 6.96
CA ALA A 36 34.18 -15.40 6.12
C ALA A 36 34.43 -16.14 4.78
N GLY A 37 33.49 -16.97 4.34
CA GLY A 37 33.61 -17.78 3.13
C GLY A 37 34.49 -19.02 3.26
N ASN A 38 35.53 -18.99 4.11
CA ASN A 38 36.43 -20.12 4.36
C ASN A 38 35.92 -21.04 5.48
N GLU A 39 35.98 -20.59 6.74
CA GLU A 39 35.45 -21.36 7.89
C GLU A 39 33.95 -21.15 8.06
N PHE A 40 33.45 -19.96 7.72
CA PHE A 40 32.04 -19.59 7.86
C PHE A 40 31.41 -19.37 6.49
N ALA A 41 30.93 -20.46 5.87
CA ALA A 41 30.25 -20.41 4.58
C ALA A 41 28.97 -19.54 4.58
N TRP A 42 28.35 -19.34 5.75
CA TRP A 42 27.18 -18.49 5.98
C TRP A 42 27.53 -16.99 6.16
N LEU A 43 28.81 -16.63 6.17
CA LEU A 43 29.28 -15.27 6.37
C LEU A 43 29.99 -14.78 5.11
N ALA A 44 29.56 -13.65 4.57
CA ALA A 44 30.18 -12.99 3.43
C ALA A 44 30.69 -11.61 3.84
N VAL A 45 31.79 -11.17 3.24
CA VAL A 45 32.36 -9.84 3.43
C VAL A 45 32.21 -9.04 2.14
N GLY A 46 31.87 -7.77 2.25
CA GLY A 46 31.92 -6.85 1.13
C GLY A 46 31.78 -5.41 1.57
N ASP A 47 32.14 -4.49 0.69
CA ASP A 47 32.02 -3.07 0.98
C ASP A 47 30.57 -2.61 0.84
N ARG A 48 30.12 -1.82 1.81
CA ARG A 48 28.78 -1.24 1.83
C ARG A 48 28.87 0.26 2.03
N GLN A 49 28.03 0.96 1.28
CA GLN A 49 27.92 2.40 1.40
C GLN A 49 27.26 2.74 2.75
N SER A 50 27.98 3.48 3.58
CA SER A 50 27.48 4.07 4.82
C SER A 50 27.43 5.59 4.61
N GLY A 51 26.25 6.20 4.74
CA GLY A 51 26.07 7.62 4.37
C GLY A 51 26.18 7.87 2.86
N GLU A 52 26.44 9.11 2.45
CA GLU A 52 26.40 9.51 1.04
C GLU A 52 27.67 9.12 0.26
N THR A 53 28.82 8.92 0.90
CA THR A 53 30.11 8.78 0.20
C THR A 53 31.10 7.76 0.76
N SER A 54 30.94 7.22 1.98
CA SER A 54 31.93 6.29 2.53
C SER A 54 31.56 4.82 2.28
N LEU A 55 32.54 4.04 1.83
CA LEU A 55 32.45 2.59 1.75
C LEU A 55 33.06 2.02 3.03
N VAL A 56 32.25 1.26 3.77
CA VAL A 56 32.67 0.58 4.99
C VAL A 56 32.61 -0.91 4.75
N LYS A 57 33.65 -1.64 5.19
CA LYS A 57 33.69 -3.10 5.12
C LYS A 57 32.56 -3.64 5.99
N ALA A 58 31.73 -4.51 5.46
CA ALA A 58 30.57 -5.05 6.16
C ALA A 58 30.49 -6.57 6.07
N LEU A 59 29.97 -7.17 7.13
CA LEU A 59 29.63 -8.58 7.19
C LEU A 59 28.16 -8.77 6.77
N ARG A 60 27.90 -9.74 5.89
CA ARG A 60 26.56 -10.16 5.48
C ARG A 60 26.35 -11.62 5.85
N ILE A 61 25.27 -11.89 6.56
CA ILE A 61 24.82 -13.24 6.86
C ILE A 61 24.00 -13.77 5.67
N ASP A 62 24.40 -14.93 5.15
CA ASP A 62 23.73 -15.65 4.08
C ASP A 62 22.72 -16.64 4.69
N PHE A 63 21.49 -16.15 4.95
CA PHE A 63 20.44 -16.91 5.63
C PHE A 63 20.16 -18.30 5.03
N PRO A 64 20.10 -18.50 3.70
CA PRO A 64 19.95 -19.82 3.08
C PRO A 64 21.03 -20.85 3.48
N LYS A 65 22.21 -20.40 3.87
CA LYS A 65 23.32 -21.28 4.31
C LYS A 65 23.36 -21.49 5.82
N LEU A 66 22.49 -20.83 6.57
CA LEU A 66 22.34 -21.10 8.00
C LEU A 66 21.52 -22.37 8.19
N ALA A 67 22.03 -23.26 9.04
CA ALA A 67 21.34 -24.45 9.47
C ALA A 67 21.31 -24.51 11.00
N LEU A 68 20.19 -25.01 11.54
CA LEU A 68 20.13 -25.35 12.95
C LEU A 68 20.97 -26.61 13.19
N ARG A 69 22.02 -26.48 14.00
CA ARG A 69 22.82 -27.64 14.43
C ARG A 69 22.19 -28.23 15.68
N LYS A 70 21.90 -29.53 15.66
CA LYS A 70 21.53 -30.27 16.86
C LYS A 70 22.66 -30.15 17.89
N PRO A 71 22.40 -29.66 19.12
CA PRO A 71 23.40 -29.62 20.17
C PRO A 71 23.93 -31.03 20.45
N LEU A 72 25.26 -31.18 20.53
CA LEU A 72 25.89 -32.45 20.87
C LEU A 72 25.63 -32.83 22.34
N THR A 73 25.64 -31.81 23.19
CA THR A 73 25.39 -31.93 24.63
C THR A 73 24.36 -30.90 25.03
N LEU A 74 23.36 -31.32 25.79
CA LEU A 74 22.39 -30.43 26.42
C LEU A 74 22.77 -30.24 27.88
N PHE A 75 22.41 -29.11 28.46
CA PHE A 75 22.67 -28.80 29.86
C PHE A 75 21.37 -28.48 30.56
N ARG A 76 21.12 -29.04 31.74
CA ARG A 76 19.98 -28.73 32.58
C ARG A 76 20.45 -27.92 33.78
N CYS A 77 19.77 -26.81 34.04
CA CYS A 77 19.98 -26.07 35.29
C CYS A 77 19.38 -26.87 36.46
N ALA A 78 20.20 -27.18 37.47
CA ALA A 78 19.76 -27.91 38.66
C ALA A 78 18.69 -27.13 39.46
N THR A 79 18.75 -25.79 39.43
CA THR A 79 17.83 -24.92 40.19
C THR A 79 16.51 -24.64 39.47
N THR A 80 16.56 -24.32 38.17
CA THR A 80 15.35 -23.89 37.42
C THR A 80 14.74 -25.00 36.57
N GLY A 81 15.49 -26.08 36.32
CA GLY A 81 15.12 -27.14 35.40
C GLY A 81 15.12 -26.75 33.92
N GLN A 82 15.55 -25.52 33.58
CA GLN A 82 15.67 -25.10 32.17
C GLN A 82 16.78 -25.84 31.45
N VAL A 83 16.57 -26.10 30.16
CA VAL A 83 17.53 -26.78 29.28
C VAL A 83 18.20 -25.78 28.36
N TRP A 84 19.52 -25.86 28.29
CA TRP A 84 20.39 -24.98 27.52
C TRP A 84 21.17 -25.79 26.47
N PRO A 85 21.32 -25.27 25.24
CA PRO A 85 22.03 -25.97 24.17
C PRO A 85 23.55 -25.87 24.27
N ARG A 86 24.07 -24.98 25.14
CA ARG A 86 25.50 -24.73 25.35
C ARG A 86 25.74 -24.29 26.79
N SER A 87 26.93 -24.58 27.28
CA SER A 87 27.50 -24.07 28.53
C SER A 87 28.77 -23.27 28.19
N VAL A 88 28.96 -22.14 28.85
CA VAL A 88 30.20 -21.35 28.80
C VAL A 88 30.71 -21.25 30.22
N ALA A 89 31.85 -21.90 30.50
CA ALA A 89 32.42 -21.98 31.86
C ALA A 89 31.43 -22.47 32.94
N ASP A 90 30.69 -23.54 32.61
CA ASP A 90 29.66 -24.16 33.48
C ASP A 90 28.45 -23.27 33.78
N ASP A 91 28.22 -22.23 32.96
CA ASP A 91 27.12 -21.28 33.09
C ASP A 91 26.39 -21.05 31.76
N ALA A 92 25.21 -20.43 31.82
CA ALA A 92 24.43 -20.02 30.66
C ALA A 92 24.37 -18.47 30.57
N PRO A 93 24.05 -17.92 29.39
CA PRO A 93 23.84 -16.48 29.21
C PRO A 93 22.53 -16.03 29.86
N ALA A 94 22.45 -16.11 31.18
CA ALA A 94 21.35 -15.67 32.02
C ALA A 94 21.83 -14.53 32.95
N ARG A 95 20.89 -13.75 33.49
CA ARG A 95 21.22 -12.66 34.43
C ARG A 95 21.75 -13.15 35.78
N VAL A 96 21.67 -14.45 36.04
CA VAL A 96 22.07 -15.11 37.29
C VAL A 96 22.87 -16.34 36.92
N ARG A 97 23.91 -16.64 37.71
CA ARG A 97 24.73 -17.85 37.54
C ARG A 97 23.87 -19.10 37.71
N LEU A 98 23.88 -19.98 36.72
CA LEU A 98 23.11 -21.22 36.71
C LEU A 98 24.05 -22.41 36.93
N ASP A 99 23.66 -23.33 37.83
CA ASP A 99 24.34 -24.63 37.98
C ASP A 99 23.92 -25.55 36.83
N LEU A 100 24.68 -25.52 35.73
CA LEU A 100 24.41 -26.30 34.52
C LEU A 100 25.06 -27.68 34.58
N LYS A 101 24.25 -28.73 34.47
CA LYS A 101 24.73 -30.12 34.40
C LYS A 101 24.43 -30.73 33.04
N PRO A 102 25.36 -31.47 32.42
CA PRO A 102 25.08 -32.21 31.20
C PRO A 102 23.87 -33.12 31.37
N VAL A 103 23.00 -33.17 30.37
CA VAL A 103 21.82 -34.03 30.32
C VAL A 103 21.68 -34.66 28.94
N THR A 104 21.25 -35.90 28.89
CA THR A 104 21.05 -36.62 27.63
C THR A 104 19.66 -36.32 27.05
N SER A 105 19.51 -36.54 25.73
CA SER A 105 18.20 -36.41 25.09
C SER A 105 17.19 -37.43 25.62
N SER A 106 17.63 -38.64 25.98
CA SER A 106 16.77 -39.70 26.52
C SER A 106 16.18 -39.31 27.89
N GLU A 107 17.00 -38.76 28.78
CA GLU A 107 16.55 -38.26 30.09
C GLU A 107 15.54 -37.12 29.96
N LEU A 108 15.76 -36.20 29.02
CA LEU A 108 14.82 -35.10 28.76
C LEU A 108 13.52 -35.58 28.10
N ASP A 109 13.58 -36.63 27.30
CA ASP A 109 12.39 -37.23 26.68
C ASP A 109 11.53 -37.96 27.73
N GLN A 110 12.12 -38.44 28.83
CA GLN A 110 11.41 -39.05 29.95
C GLN A 110 11.01 -38.04 31.04
N ASP A 111 11.49 -36.80 30.95
CA ASP A 111 11.20 -35.75 31.92
C ASP A 111 9.70 -35.42 31.98
N ALA A 112 9.14 -35.36 33.19
CA ALA A 112 7.71 -35.14 33.41
C ALA A 112 7.21 -33.78 32.87
N ARG A 113 8.09 -32.76 32.82
CA ARG A 113 7.75 -31.41 32.36
C ARG A 113 7.99 -31.23 30.86
N LEU A 114 9.09 -31.80 30.34
CA LEU A 114 9.54 -31.52 28.97
C LEU A 114 9.29 -32.67 27.99
N GLY A 115 9.20 -33.91 28.48
CA GLY A 115 9.15 -35.11 27.65
C GLY A 115 7.98 -35.14 26.69
N ARG A 116 6.79 -34.69 27.13
CA ARG A 116 5.59 -34.62 26.27
C ARG A 116 5.81 -33.69 25.07
N GLN A 117 6.20 -32.44 25.31
CA GLN A 117 6.41 -31.45 24.25
C GLN A 117 7.52 -31.90 23.29
N ARG A 118 8.60 -32.48 23.82
CA ARG A 118 9.72 -32.98 23.00
C ARG A 118 9.29 -34.12 22.07
N ARG A 119 8.50 -35.08 22.57
CA ARG A 119 7.92 -36.15 21.75
C ARG A 119 6.93 -35.61 20.73
N GLU A 120 6.07 -34.67 21.12
CA GLU A 120 5.13 -34.02 20.19
C GLU A 120 5.87 -33.31 19.05
N TYR A 121 6.89 -32.50 19.32
CA TYR A 121 7.67 -31.82 18.27
C TYR A 121 8.45 -32.79 17.36
N ARG A 122 8.86 -33.96 17.87
CA ARG A 122 9.63 -34.95 17.10
C ARG A 122 8.74 -35.87 16.29
N ASP A 123 7.65 -36.34 16.89
CA ASP A 123 6.88 -37.50 16.41
C ASP A 123 5.53 -37.09 15.80
N ALA A 124 5.04 -35.86 16.07
CA ALA A 124 3.74 -35.44 15.54
C ALA A 124 3.85 -35.04 14.06
N LYS A 125 3.13 -35.79 13.21
CA LYS A 125 3.08 -35.59 11.75
C LYS A 125 2.77 -34.17 11.31
N PHE A 126 2.01 -33.40 12.11
CA PHE A 126 1.67 -32.02 11.75
C PHE A 126 2.88 -31.06 11.81
N PHE A 127 3.94 -31.41 12.54
CA PHE A 127 5.20 -30.64 12.53
C PHE A 127 6.13 -31.06 11.38
N GLU A 128 5.89 -32.18 10.69
CA GLU A 128 6.70 -32.60 9.53
C GLU A 128 6.64 -31.58 8.40
N ILE A 129 5.45 -31.01 8.17
CA ILE A 129 5.29 -29.92 7.20
C ILE A 129 5.89 -28.61 7.70
N GLY A 130 6.03 -28.39 9.02
CA GLY A 130 6.40 -27.12 9.61
C GLY A 130 5.28 -26.06 9.56
N ILE A 131 5.53 -24.87 10.11
CA ILE A 131 4.60 -23.73 10.01
C ILE A 131 4.97 -22.92 8.77
N TRP A 132 4.11 -22.94 7.76
CA TRP A 132 4.25 -22.18 6.52
C TRP A 132 3.15 -21.14 6.42
N GLY A 133 3.52 -19.89 6.72
CA GLY A 133 2.67 -18.72 6.63
C GLY A 133 2.88 -17.95 5.34
N ASP A 134 1.78 -17.66 4.63
CA ASP A 134 1.77 -16.77 3.46
C ASP A 134 0.81 -15.60 3.65
N GLU A 135 1.03 -14.51 2.91
CA GLU A 135 0.17 -13.33 2.91
C GLU A 135 -1.01 -13.51 1.95
N HIS A 136 -2.19 -13.02 2.34
CA HIS A 136 -3.33 -12.85 1.44
C HIS A 136 -3.91 -11.45 1.59
N SER A 137 -3.56 -10.55 0.66
CA SER A 137 -3.95 -9.15 0.70
C SER A 137 -4.22 -8.58 -0.67
N ALA A 138 -4.91 -7.43 -0.72
CA ALA A 138 -5.16 -6.71 -1.96
C ALA A 138 -3.88 -6.12 -2.61
N GLN A 139 -2.73 -6.25 -1.95
CA GLN A 139 -1.44 -5.79 -2.46
C GLN A 139 -0.79 -6.81 -3.41
N LEU A 140 -1.17 -8.09 -3.29
CA LEU A 140 -0.71 -9.14 -4.18
C LEU A 140 -1.51 -9.14 -5.48
N ALA A 141 -0.84 -9.51 -6.57
CA ALA A 141 -1.49 -9.68 -7.86
C ALA A 141 -2.65 -10.71 -7.75
N PRO A 142 -3.77 -10.54 -8.48
CA PRO A 142 -4.91 -11.46 -8.40
C PRO A 142 -4.56 -12.93 -8.71
N GLN A 143 -3.57 -13.17 -9.56
CA GLN A 143 -3.06 -14.52 -9.86
C GLN A 143 -2.29 -15.10 -8.68
N GLU A 144 -1.50 -14.29 -7.98
CA GLU A 144 -0.72 -14.72 -6.82
C GLU A 144 -1.62 -15.04 -5.63
N ASN A 145 -2.61 -14.19 -5.33
CA ASN A 145 -3.61 -14.48 -4.31
C ASN A 145 -4.33 -15.82 -4.57
N ARG A 146 -4.70 -16.09 -5.84
CA ARG A 146 -5.30 -17.38 -6.23
C ARG A 146 -4.36 -18.56 -6.00
N ARG A 147 -3.10 -18.44 -6.44
CA ARG A 147 -2.07 -19.47 -6.23
C ARG A 147 -1.90 -19.80 -4.75
N LEU A 148 -1.82 -18.80 -3.89
CA LEU A 148 -1.66 -18.98 -2.44
C LEU A 148 -2.91 -19.60 -1.79
N GLN A 149 -4.11 -19.21 -2.24
CA GLN A 149 -5.35 -19.87 -1.80
C GLN A 149 -5.37 -21.35 -2.17
N ASP A 150 -4.96 -21.70 -3.39
CA ASP A 150 -4.94 -23.10 -3.85
C ASP A 150 -3.92 -23.93 -3.06
N LEU A 151 -2.73 -23.38 -2.80
CA LEU A 151 -1.72 -24.01 -1.95
C LEU A 151 -2.23 -24.26 -0.53
N PHE A 152 -2.97 -23.31 0.03
CA PHE A 152 -3.59 -23.46 1.36
C PHE A 152 -4.68 -24.53 1.35
N LYS A 153 -5.54 -24.57 0.32
CA LYS A 153 -6.57 -25.61 0.16
C LYS A 153 -5.98 -27.01 0.03
N MET A 154 -4.85 -27.14 -0.66
CA MET A 154 -4.10 -28.39 -0.81
C MET A 154 -3.37 -28.82 0.48
N GLY A 155 -3.36 -27.99 1.54
CA GLY A 155 -2.64 -28.27 2.79
C GLY A 155 -1.13 -28.06 2.69
N LEU A 156 -0.62 -27.54 1.57
CA LEU A 156 0.80 -27.19 1.39
C LEU A 156 1.17 -25.90 2.12
N ARG A 157 0.17 -25.12 2.54
CA ARG A 157 0.28 -23.99 3.47
C ARG A 157 -0.72 -24.19 4.58
N ASN A 158 -0.31 -23.91 5.82
CA ASN A 158 -1.12 -24.13 7.01
C ASN A 158 -1.38 -22.84 7.81
N LEU A 159 -0.87 -21.70 7.33
CA LEU A 159 -1.19 -20.38 7.87
C LEU A 159 -1.35 -19.38 6.72
N LEU A 160 -2.46 -18.64 6.73
CA LEU A 160 -2.67 -17.49 5.86
C LEU A 160 -2.88 -16.23 6.70
N SER A 161 -1.95 -15.28 6.58
CA SER A 161 -2.09 -13.94 7.15
C SER A 161 -2.88 -13.07 6.19
N SER A 162 -4.13 -12.77 6.53
CA SER A 162 -5.02 -12.04 5.63
C SER A 162 -5.56 -10.74 6.19
N THR A 163 -5.82 -9.80 5.28
CA THR A 163 -6.60 -8.58 5.56
C THR A 163 -8.11 -8.86 5.46
N THR A 164 -8.93 -7.82 5.27
CA THR A 164 -10.38 -7.96 5.02
C THR A 164 -10.71 -8.71 3.72
N THR A 165 -9.71 -9.09 2.92
CA THR A 165 -9.91 -9.81 1.66
C THR A 165 -10.55 -11.17 1.84
N LEU A 166 -10.27 -11.90 2.94
CA LEU A 166 -10.94 -13.17 3.27
C LEU A 166 -12.19 -13.01 4.14
N GLU A 167 -12.60 -11.77 4.44
CA GLU A 167 -13.81 -11.51 5.23
C GLU A 167 -15.08 -11.81 4.43
N LEU A 168 -15.11 -11.46 3.13
CA LEU A 168 -16.25 -11.63 2.24
C LEU A 168 -16.05 -12.75 1.21
N GLY A 169 -17.02 -13.65 1.11
CA GLY A 169 -17.34 -14.43 -0.10
C GLY A 169 -16.34 -15.48 -0.62
N ILE A 170 -15.10 -15.51 -0.17
CA ILE A 170 -14.11 -16.48 -0.65
C ILE A 170 -14.31 -17.80 0.08
N ASP A 171 -14.49 -18.88 -0.69
CA ASP A 171 -14.55 -20.24 -0.17
C ASP A 171 -13.14 -20.84 -0.11
N ILE A 172 -12.57 -20.85 1.10
CA ILE A 172 -11.30 -21.51 1.44
C ILE A 172 -11.52 -22.82 2.19
N GLY A 173 -12.77 -23.32 2.23
CA GLY A 173 -13.16 -24.41 3.11
C GLY A 173 -13.31 -23.97 4.58
N GLY A 174 -13.58 -24.93 5.46
CA GLY A 174 -13.64 -24.70 6.90
C GLY A 174 -12.25 -24.67 7.52
N LEU A 175 -11.95 -23.61 8.27
CA LEU A 175 -10.71 -23.48 9.01
C LEU A 175 -10.81 -24.19 10.37
N ASN A 176 -9.70 -24.73 10.86
CA ASN A 176 -9.61 -25.23 12.24
C ASN A 176 -9.50 -24.07 13.24
N ALA A 177 -8.82 -22.99 12.86
CA ALA A 177 -8.64 -21.84 13.72
C ALA A 177 -8.64 -20.52 12.95
N VAL A 178 -9.12 -19.47 13.60
CA VAL A 178 -9.01 -18.08 13.16
C VAL A 178 -8.33 -17.28 14.24
N LEU A 179 -7.20 -16.65 13.90
CA LEU A 179 -6.47 -15.75 14.77
C LEU A 179 -6.67 -14.32 14.28
N MET A 180 -7.24 -13.47 15.12
CA MET A 180 -7.44 -12.05 14.83
C MET A 180 -6.36 -11.26 15.55
N ALA A 181 -5.41 -10.68 14.80
CA ALA A 181 -4.32 -9.87 15.33
C ALA A 181 -4.78 -8.56 16.01
N ASN A 182 -6.01 -8.17 15.77
CA ASN A 182 -6.71 -7.07 16.43
C ASN A 182 -8.20 -7.39 16.49
N LEU A 183 -8.91 -6.86 17.49
CA LEU A 183 -10.35 -7.02 17.56
C LEU A 183 -11.04 -6.29 16.40
N PRO A 184 -11.99 -6.92 15.68
CA PRO A 184 -12.73 -6.29 14.59
C PRO A 184 -13.53 -5.06 15.07
N PRO A 185 -13.79 -4.07 14.19
CA PRO A 185 -14.44 -2.81 14.56
C PRO A 185 -15.94 -2.94 14.90
N GLY A 186 -16.53 -4.11 14.70
CA GLY A 186 -17.93 -4.37 15.03
C GLY A 186 -18.26 -5.86 14.99
N LYS A 187 -19.41 -6.21 15.57
CA LYS A 187 -19.92 -7.59 15.67
C LYS A 187 -20.05 -8.28 14.31
N ALA A 188 -20.52 -7.58 13.28
CA ALA A 188 -20.67 -8.16 11.93
C ALA A 188 -19.32 -8.67 11.38
N ASN A 189 -18.27 -7.86 11.47
CA ASN A 189 -16.92 -8.21 11.03
C ASN A 189 -16.37 -9.38 11.87
N TYR A 190 -16.61 -9.37 13.17
CA TYR A 190 -16.23 -10.46 14.07
C TYR A 190 -16.89 -11.78 13.66
N LEU A 191 -18.21 -11.79 13.49
CA LEU A 191 -18.95 -13.00 13.10
C LEU A 191 -18.53 -13.53 11.72
N GLN A 192 -18.28 -12.64 10.75
CA GLN A 192 -17.81 -13.05 9.42
C GLN A 192 -16.43 -13.70 9.46
N ARG A 193 -15.52 -13.21 10.32
CA ARG A 193 -14.17 -13.78 10.49
C ARG A 193 -14.19 -15.05 11.33
N ALA A 194 -14.85 -15.00 12.48
CA ALA A 194 -14.99 -16.13 13.40
C ALA A 194 -15.69 -17.32 12.73
N GLY A 195 -16.74 -17.06 11.94
CA GLY A 195 -17.50 -18.09 11.20
C GLY A 195 -16.74 -18.73 10.03
N ARG A 196 -15.47 -18.39 9.82
CA ARG A 196 -14.56 -19.15 8.95
C ARG A 196 -13.99 -20.37 9.64
N ALA A 197 -13.85 -20.33 10.97
CA ALA A 197 -13.50 -21.49 11.77
C ALA A 197 -14.72 -22.40 11.97
N GLY A 198 -14.51 -23.71 12.06
CA GLY A 198 -15.56 -24.65 12.51
C GLY A 198 -16.67 -24.93 11.51
N ARG A 199 -16.43 -24.75 10.19
CA ARG A 199 -17.43 -25.09 9.15
C ARG A 199 -17.54 -26.58 8.81
N ARG A 200 -16.58 -27.41 9.24
CA ARG A 200 -16.61 -28.87 9.04
C ARG A 200 -17.12 -29.53 10.33
N ALA A 201 -17.86 -30.63 10.20
CA ALA A 201 -18.50 -31.34 11.31
C ALA A 201 -17.50 -32.14 12.19
N ASP A 202 -16.23 -32.12 11.81
CA ASP A 202 -15.27 -33.17 12.14
C ASP A 202 -14.24 -32.75 13.22
N GLY A 203 -14.38 -31.59 13.87
CA GLY A 203 -13.44 -31.23 14.93
C GLY A 203 -13.73 -29.95 15.71
N SER A 204 -12.93 -29.75 16.77
CA SER A 204 -12.91 -28.53 17.58
C SER A 204 -12.35 -27.35 16.79
N SER A 205 -12.99 -26.19 16.89
CA SER A 205 -12.54 -24.95 16.28
C SER A 205 -12.11 -23.91 17.31
N ALA A 206 -11.07 -23.13 17.01
CA ALA A 206 -10.61 -22.05 17.87
C ALA A 206 -10.73 -20.68 17.19
N VAL A 207 -11.31 -19.71 17.90
CA VAL A 207 -11.31 -18.31 17.48
C VAL A 207 -10.61 -17.51 18.56
N ILE A 208 -9.45 -16.93 18.22
CA ILE A 208 -8.60 -16.21 19.17
C ILE A 208 -8.49 -14.76 18.72
N GLY A 209 -8.95 -13.82 19.55
CA GLY A 209 -8.80 -12.39 19.33
C GLY A 209 -7.71 -11.80 20.21
N PHE A 210 -6.71 -11.16 19.60
CA PHE A 210 -5.70 -10.40 20.32
C PHE A 210 -6.17 -8.94 20.47
N ALA A 211 -6.36 -8.49 21.71
CA ALA A 211 -6.74 -7.12 22.02
C ALA A 211 -5.49 -6.26 22.21
N ARG A 212 -5.33 -5.23 21.37
CA ARG A 212 -4.23 -4.26 21.51
C ARG A 212 -4.53 -3.27 22.64
N PRO A 213 -3.52 -2.54 23.17
CA PRO A 213 -3.71 -1.53 24.22
C PRO A 213 -4.33 -0.23 23.68
N MET A 214 -5.40 -0.34 22.89
CA MET A 214 -6.22 0.76 22.38
C MET A 214 -7.53 0.84 23.16
N VAL A 215 -8.08 2.04 23.36
CA VAL A 215 -9.30 2.27 24.16
C VAL A 215 -10.46 1.37 23.73
N TYR A 216 -10.76 1.33 22.43
CA TYR A 216 -11.81 0.48 21.87
C TYR A 216 -11.58 -1.02 22.18
N GLU A 217 -10.36 -1.51 21.98
CA GLU A 217 -10.05 -2.93 22.13
C GLU A 217 -10.00 -3.35 23.60
N GLN A 218 -9.57 -2.46 24.50
CA GLN A 218 -9.65 -2.69 25.94
C GLN A 218 -11.10 -2.77 26.42
N GLU A 219 -11.99 -1.92 25.90
CA GLU A 219 -13.41 -1.98 26.25
C GLU A 219 -14.04 -3.28 25.76
N VAL A 220 -13.79 -3.67 24.50
CA VAL A 220 -14.25 -4.95 23.96
C VAL A 220 -13.67 -6.14 24.74
N PHE A 221 -12.42 -6.07 25.18
CA PHE A 221 -11.82 -7.12 26.01
C PHE A 221 -12.48 -7.22 27.40
N ARG A 222 -12.73 -6.08 28.07
CA ARG A 222 -13.35 -6.04 29.41
C ARG A 222 -14.84 -6.38 29.39
N ARG A 223 -15.54 -6.01 28.31
CA ARG A 223 -16.99 -6.14 28.13
C ARG A 223 -17.31 -6.86 26.82
N PHE A 224 -16.74 -8.04 26.65
CA PHE A 224 -16.90 -8.83 25.43
C PHE A 224 -18.34 -9.30 25.22
N ASP A 225 -19.07 -9.54 26.32
CA ASP A 225 -20.51 -9.77 26.36
C ASP A 225 -21.27 -8.65 25.65
N ARG A 226 -21.01 -7.38 26.00
CA ARG A 226 -21.68 -6.23 25.37
C ARG A 226 -21.33 -6.09 23.88
N PHE A 227 -20.09 -6.40 23.51
CA PHE A 227 -19.69 -6.40 22.11
C PHE A 227 -20.48 -7.43 21.30
N LEU A 228 -20.66 -8.64 21.84
CA LEU A 228 -21.45 -9.69 21.21
C LEU A 228 -22.96 -9.40 21.25
N ASP A 229 -23.48 -8.74 22.27
CA ASP A 229 -24.89 -8.39 22.40
C ASP A 229 -25.26 -7.14 21.58
N SER A 230 -24.28 -6.38 21.11
CA SER A 230 -24.51 -5.19 20.29
C SER A 230 -25.38 -5.53 19.06
N PRO A 231 -26.38 -4.69 18.74
CA PRO A 231 -27.18 -4.91 17.55
C PRO A 231 -26.30 -4.78 16.31
N LEU A 232 -26.56 -5.63 15.31
CA LEU A 232 -25.91 -5.46 14.02
C LEU A 232 -26.25 -4.09 13.46
N ARG A 233 -25.24 -3.41 12.91
CA ARG A 233 -25.43 -2.12 12.27
C ARG A 233 -26.41 -2.30 11.12
N ARG A 234 -27.54 -1.58 11.17
CA ARG A 234 -28.52 -1.60 10.09
C ARG A 234 -27.89 -0.92 8.87
N PRO A 235 -27.82 -1.57 7.71
CA PRO A 235 -27.38 -0.90 6.50
C PRO A 235 -28.41 0.18 6.16
N THR A 236 -28.01 1.45 6.25
CA THR A 236 -28.85 2.57 5.83
C THR A 236 -28.53 2.87 4.38
N VAL A 237 -29.54 2.82 3.52
CA VAL A 237 -29.45 3.26 2.12
C VAL A 237 -30.05 4.66 2.04
N PHE A 238 -29.27 5.62 1.57
CA PHE A 238 -29.72 7.00 1.37
C PHE A 238 -30.32 7.13 -0.03
N LEU A 239 -31.64 7.13 -0.13
CA LEU A 239 -32.39 7.27 -1.39
C LEU A 239 -32.61 8.73 -1.78
N ASP A 240 -32.24 9.67 -0.91
CA ASP A 240 -32.45 11.12 -1.01
C ASP A 240 -31.25 11.86 -1.64
N ARG A 241 -30.32 11.14 -2.26
CA ARG A 241 -29.07 11.72 -2.80
C ARG A 241 -29.21 12.07 -4.28
N GLU A 242 -29.58 13.31 -4.57
CA GLU A 242 -29.78 13.83 -5.93
C GLU A 242 -28.58 13.54 -6.86
N GLN A 243 -27.36 13.72 -6.34
CA GLN A 243 -26.15 13.51 -7.12
C GLN A 243 -25.98 12.07 -7.60
N ILE A 244 -26.54 11.07 -6.90
CA ILE A 244 -26.49 9.67 -7.35
C ILE A 244 -27.36 9.49 -8.58
N VAL A 245 -28.56 10.07 -8.57
CA VAL A 245 -29.51 10.04 -9.68
C VAL A 245 -28.92 10.74 -10.91
N VAL A 246 -28.37 11.95 -10.75
CA VAL A 246 -27.72 12.70 -11.85
C VAL A 246 -26.53 11.93 -12.44
N ARG A 247 -25.73 11.26 -11.60
CA ARG A 247 -24.62 10.43 -12.07
C ARG A 247 -25.11 9.22 -12.88
N HIS A 248 -26.19 8.56 -12.45
CA HIS A 248 -26.77 7.45 -13.22
C HIS A 248 -27.38 7.93 -14.54
N TRP A 249 -28.00 9.11 -14.56
CA TRP A 249 -28.44 9.76 -15.80
C TRP A 249 -27.27 10.00 -16.77
N ASN A 250 -26.18 10.60 -16.27
CA ASN A 250 -24.96 10.81 -17.07
C ASN A 250 -24.36 9.48 -17.58
N ALA A 251 -24.37 8.43 -16.75
CA ALA A 251 -23.89 7.11 -17.16
C ALA A 251 -24.78 6.46 -18.24
N PHE A 252 -26.11 6.63 -18.13
CA PHE A 252 -27.06 6.19 -19.14
C PHE A 252 -26.81 6.90 -20.47
N LEU A 253 -26.74 8.24 -20.47
CA LEU A 253 -26.47 9.04 -21.67
C LEU A 253 -25.16 8.66 -22.35
N LEU A 254 -24.08 8.53 -21.56
CA LEU A 254 -22.79 8.09 -22.07
C LEU A 254 -22.88 6.67 -22.65
N GLY A 255 -23.59 5.77 -21.97
CA GLY A 255 -23.83 4.40 -22.43
C GLY A 255 -24.56 4.33 -23.77
N GLU A 256 -25.59 5.15 -23.97
CA GLU A 256 -26.32 5.25 -25.25
C GLU A 256 -25.41 5.78 -26.37
N PHE A 257 -24.61 6.81 -26.09
CA PHE A 257 -23.63 7.30 -27.05
C PHE A 257 -22.67 6.19 -27.50
N TYR A 258 -22.05 5.45 -26.58
CA TYR A 258 -21.14 4.34 -26.92
C TYR A 258 -21.83 3.13 -27.58
N ARG A 259 -23.17 3.05 -27.59
CA ARG A 259 -23.90 2.05 -28.40
C ARG A 259 -23.99 2.46 -29.87
N THR A 260 -23.88 3.75 -30.18
CA THR A 260 -23.88 4.23 -31.57
C THR A 260 -22.52 4.05 -32.27
N LEU A 261 -21.45 3.87 -31.48
CA LEU A 261 -20.09 3.65 -31.98
C LEU A 261 -19.85 2.17 -32.34
N PRO A 262 -19.00 1.90 -33.36
CA PRO A 262 -18.59 0.54 -33.69
C PRO A 262 -17.86 -0.12 -32.50
N ARG A 263 -18.17 -1.39 -32.22
CA ARG A 263 -17.66 -2.13 -31.06
C ARG A 263 -16.65 -3.19 -31.44
N GLU A 264 -15.46 -3.10 -30.86
CA GLU A 264 -14.53 -4.22 -30.74
C GLU A 264 -14.71 -4.90 -29.38
N LYS A 265 -14.45 -6.22 -29.30
CA LYS A 265 -14.48 -6.94 -28.03
C LYS A 265 -13.26 -6.54 -27.18
N VAL A 266 -13.48 -5.69 -26.18
CA VAL A 266 -12.46 -5.24 -25.24
C VAL A 266 -12.88 -5.46 -23.79
N GLY A 267 -11.94 -5.44 -22.86
CA GLY A 267 -12.23 -5.55 -21.43
C GLY A 267 -13.07 -4.37 -20.92
N ALA A 268 -13.81 -4.57 -19.82
CA ALA A 268 -14.74 -3.58 -19.27
C ALA A 268 -14.09 -2.20 -18.99
N MET A 269 -12.83 -2.18 -18.53
CA MET A 269 -12.10 -0.94 -18.23
C MET A 269 -11.69 -0.14 -19.47
N THR A 270 -11.55 -0.80 -20.62
CA THR A 270 -11.12 -0.17 -21.88
C THR A 270 -12.28 0.05 -22.85
N ALA A 271 -13.48 -0.43 -22.53
CA ALA A 271 -14.68 -0.34 -23.37
C ALA A 271 -15.09 1.09 -23.75
N TYR A 272 -14.70 2.07 -22.94
CA TYR A 272 -15.01 3.49 -23.14
C TYR A 272 -13.78 4.27 -23.63
N GLY A 273 -12.74 3.58 -24.09
CA GLY A 273 -11.53 4.20 -24.61
C GLY A 273 -10.74 4.99 -23.56
N ARG A 274 -9.94 5.94 -24.07
CA ARG A 274 -8.92 6.69 -23.34
C ARG A 274 -9.17 8.19 -23.46
N MET A 275 -8.68 8.96 -22.49
CA MET A 275 -8.86 10.41 -22.44
C MET A 275 -8.26 11.15 -23.65
N GLY A 276 -7.21 10.61 -24.26
CA GLY A 276 -6.61 11.17 -25.48
C GLY A 276 -7.61 11.37 -26.61
N TRP A 277 -8.32 10.31 -26.97
CA TRP A 277 -9.38 10.36 -27.98
C TRP A 277 -10.60 11.14 -27.48
N PHE A 278 -11.04 10.89 -26.25
CA PHE A 278 -12.27 11.48 -25.74
C PHE A 278 -12.19 13.02 -25.63
N CYS A 279 -11.05 13.56 -25.20
CA CYS A 279 -10.87 15.01 -25.04
C CYS A 279 -10.18 15.71 -26.23
N ASN A 280 -9.95 15.03 -27.35
CA ASN A 280 -9.20 15.58 -28.49
C ASN A 280 -7.78 16.05 -28.13
N LEU A 281 -7.06 15.30 -27.30
CA LEU A 281 -5.75 15.72 -26.83
C LEU A 281 -4.71 15.59 -27.95
N THR A 282 -3.81 16.58 -28.05
CA THR A 282 -2.71 16.54 -29.02
C THR A 282 -1.67 15.54 -28.56
N THR A 283 -1.36 14.53 -29.36
CA THR A 283 -0.33 13.53 -29.02
C THR A 283 1.07 14.06 -29.33
N VAL A 284 1.99 13.83 -28.39
CA VAL A 284 3.41 14.14 -28.55
C VAL A 284 4.21 12.85 -28.78
N PRO A 285 5.08 12.79 -29.78
CA PRO A 285 6.00 11.68 -29.97
C PRO A 285 7.21 11.78 -29.03
N PHE A 286 7.87 10.64 -28.79
CA PHE A 286 9.14 10.60 -28.07
C PHE A 286 10.25 11.27 -28.90
N TRP A 287 11.08 12.09 -28.27
CA TRP A 287 12.19 12.77 -28.94
C TRP A 287 13.48 11.95 -28.82
N ASP A 288 13.92 11.34 -29.92
CA ASP A 288 15.26 10.74 -30.01
C ASP A 288 16.33 11.83 -29.86
N PRO A 289 17.24 11.74 -28.86
CA PRO A 289 18.32 12.70 -28.68
C PRO A 289 19.21 12.92 -29.91
N LYS A 290 19.22 12.00 -30.88
CA LYS A 290 20.00 12.08 -32.12
C LYS A 290 19.25 12.76 -33.27
N ALA A 291 17.95 13.02 -33.11
CA ALA A 291 17.09 13.60 -34.14
C ALA A 291 16.63 15.02 -33.78
N SER A 292 16.10 15.75 -34.77
CA SER A 292 15.40 17.01 -34.52
C SER A 292 14.13 16.78 -33.70
N LYS A 293 13.71 17.81 -32.97
CA LYS A 293 12.51 17.75 -32.14
C LYS A 293 11.30 17.43 -33.03
N PRO A 294 10.56 16.35 -32.73
CA PRO A 294 9.39 16.01 -33.52
C PRO A 294 8.22 16.95 -33.21
N ASN A 295 7.28 17.08 -34.13
CA ASN A 295 6.10 17.94 -33.96
C ASN A 295 4.98 17.21 -33.21
N ALA A 296 4.20 17.96 -32.41
CA ALA A 296 2.98 17.46 -31.80
C ALA A 296 1.85 17.42 -32.84
N THR A 297 1.04 16.36 -32.85
CA THR A 297 -0.02 16.17 -33.84
C THR A 297 -1.37 16.07 -33.15
N SER A 298 -2.35 16.83 -33.63
CA SER A 298 -3.76 16.68 -33.22
C SER A 298 -4.39 15.62 -34.11
N VAL A 299 -4.88 14.54 -33.51
CA VAL A 299 -5.26 13.32 -34.25
C VAL A 299 -6.76 13.24 -34.50
N HIS A 300 -7.61 13.82 -33.64
CA HIS A 300 -9.02 13.44 -33.59
C HIS A 300 -9.99 14.52 -34.10
N GLY A 301 -9.73 15.82 -33.88
CA GLY A 301 -10.58 16.90 -34.40
C GLY A 301 -12.07 16.71 -34.06
N GLN A 302 -12.93 16.70 -35.09
CA GLN A 302 -14.37 16.44 -34.94
C GLN A 302 -14.71 14.98 -34.59
N GLN A 303 -13.78 14.04 -34.79
CA GLN A 303 -13.92 12.65 -34.38
C GLN A 303 -13.58 12.43 -32.89
N ALA A 304 -13.29 13.47 -32.12
CA ALA A 304 -13.08 13.34 -30.68
C ALA A 304 -14.35 12.91 -29.95
N GLY A 305 -14.20 12.05 -28.93
CA GLY A 305 -15.34 11.42 -28.26
C GLY A 305 -16.30 12.42 -27.61
N ILE A 306 -15.80 13.48 -26.98
CA ILE A 306 -16.65 14.52 -26.36
C ILE A 306 -17.42 15.35 -27.41
N THR A 307 -16.82 15.64 -28.56
CA THR A 307 -17.46 16.40 -29.64
C THR A 307 -18.58 15.56 -30.25
N GLN A 308 -18.30 14.28 -30.51
CA GLN A 308 -19.32 13.33 -30.97
C GLN A 308 -20.41 13.11 -29.92
N PHE A 309 -20.06 13.09 -28.62
CA PHE A 309 -21.03 12.95 -27.54
C PHE A 309 -21.98 14.15 -27.47
N VAL A 310 -21.47 15.38 -27.52
CA VAL A 310 -22.31 16.59 -27.54
C VAL A 310 -23.18 16.61 -28.80
N ALA A 311 -22.62 16.30 -29.98
CA ALA A 311 -23.39 16.21 -31.21
C ALA A 311 -24.48 15.12 -31.16
N PHE A 312 -24.22 14.01 -30.47
CA PHE A 312 -25.21 12.96 -30.23
C PHE A 312 -26.36 13.47 -29.36
N LEU A 313 -26.07 14.20 -28.27
CA LEU A 313 -27.10 14.83 -27.44
C LEU A 313 -27.90 15.87 -28.25
N ASP A 314 -27.22 16.69 -29.05
CA ASP A 314 -27.84 17.68 -29.93
C ASP A 314 -28.80 17.06 -30.95
N LYS A 315 -28.39 15.97 -31.59
CA LYS A 315 -29.24 15.21 -32.50
C LYS A 315 -30.44 14.58 -31.79
N THR A 316 -30.24 14.10 -30.56
CA THR A 316 -31.31 13.46 -29.78
C THR A 316 -32.42 14.46 -29.42
N LYS A 317 -32.07 15.74 -29.21
CA LYS A 317 -33.06 16.80 -28.92
C LYS A 317 -34.09 16.99 -30.04
N THR A 318 -33.73 16.72 -31.30
CA THR A 318 -34.59 16.92 -32.47
C THR A 318 -35.33 15.66 -32.92
N ASP A 319 -35.02 14.51 -32.34
CA ASP A 319 -35.64 13.22 -32.65
C ASP A 319 -36.80 12.92 -31.69
N THR A 320 -38.03 13.19 -32.14
CA THR A 320 -39.26 12.97 -31.35
C THR A 320 -39.49 11.52 -30.98
N ALA A 321 -39.07 10.55 -31.80
CA ALA A 321 -39.15 9.13 -31.46
C ALA A 321 -38.06 8.73 -30.45
N GLY A 322 -36.89 9.35 -30.54
CA GLY A 322 -35.79 9.18 -29.59
C GLY A 322 -36.17 9.63 -28.18
N LEU A 323 -36.81 10.80 -28.03
CA LEU A 323 -37.12 11.41 -26.73
C LEU A 323 -37.93 10.50 -25.79
N ALA A 324 -38.88 9.71 -26.30
CA ALA A 324 -39.69 8.80 -25.50
C ALA A 324 -38.83 7.77 -24.73
N LYS A 325 -37.78 7.24 -25.35
CA LYS A 325 -36.83 6.32 -24.70
C LYS A 325 -36.08 6.99 -23.55
N PHE A 326 -35.70 8.26 -23.70
CA PHE A 326 -35.01 9.01 -22.65
C PHE A 326 -35.95 9.36 -21.50
N ASP A 327 -37.22 9.61 -21.79
CA ASP A 327 -38.27 9.79 -20.79
C ASP A 327 -38.53 8.50 -19.98
N GLU A 328 -38.64 7.35 -20.63
CA GLU A 328 -38.75 6.05 -19.97
C GLU A 328 -37.53 5.76 -19.08
N ALA A 329 -36.32 6.00 -19.60
CA ALA A 329 -35.10 5.82 -18.83
C ALA A 329 -35.03 6.77 -17.63
N ARG A 330 -35.45 8.04 -17.80
CA ARG A 330 -35.56 9.00 -16.69
C ARG A 330 -36.51 8.48 -15.62
N ALA A 331 -37.70 8.02 -16.00
CA ALA A 331 -38.67 7.46 -15.05
C ALA A 331 -38.09 6.27 -14.29
N SER A 332 -37.41 5.35 -14.99
CA SER A 332 -36.77 4.18 -14.36
C SER A 332 -35.61 4.54 -13.43
N ILE A 333 -34.84 5.59 -13.74
CA ILE A 333 -33.72 6.05 -12.90
C ILE A 333 -34.24 6.76 -11.65
N CYS A 334 -35.33 7.52 -11.77
CA CYS A 334 -35.99 8.20 -10.66
C CYS A 334 -36.87 7.26 -9.82
N ASP A 335 -37.26 6.10 -10.34
CA ASP A 335 -38.08 5.13 -9.63
C ASP A 335 -37.38 4.65 -8.34
N GLY A 336 -38.13 4.62 -7.24
CA GLY A 336 -37.61 4.32 -5.91
C GLY A 336 -36.64 5.35 -5.31
N CYS A 337 -36.36 6.47 -5.98
CA CYS A 337 -35.56 7.57 -5.42
C CYS A 337 -36.42 8.44 -4.50
N GLY A 338 -35.92 8.74 -3.30
CA GLY A 338 -36.60 9.58 -2.32
C GLY A 338 -36.51 11.08 -2.58
N VAL A 339 -36.05 11.49 -3.76
CA VAL A 339 -35.90 12.91 -4.11
C VAL A 339 -36.98 13.36 -5.09
N ALA A 340 -37.83 14.27 -4.65
CA ALA A 340 -38.77 14.96 -5.52
C ALA A 340 -38.05 16.05 -6.34
N GLY A 341 -38.33 16.11 -7.66
CA GLY A 341 -37.84 17.19 -8.52
C GLY A 341 -36.43 17.01 -9.12
N VAL A 342 -35.74 15.90 -8.85
CA VAL A 342 -34.46 15.62 -9.52
C VAL A 342 -34.71 15.16 -10.95
N LEU A 343 -33.94 15.69 -11.90
CA LEU A 343 -34.19 15.55 -13.33
C LEU A 343 -35.58 16.09 -13.74
N SER A 344 -36.09 17.12 -13.03
CA SER A 344 -37.29 17.84 -13.44
C SER A 344 -37.01 18.71 -14.67
N GLY A 345 -37.97 18.79 -15.58
CA GLY A 345 -37.87 19.56 -16.83
C GLY A 345 -38.15 18.71 -18.05
N GLY A 346 -38.04 19.32 -19.23
CA GLY A 346 -38.06 18.58 -20.49
C GLY A 346 -36.74 17.84 -20.69
N ILE A 347 -36.80 16.75 -21.45
CA ILE A 347 -35.60 16.01 -21.83
C ILE A 347 -34.57 16.91 -22.54
N PRO A 348 -34.94 17.85 -23.44
CA PRO A 348 -33.97 18.72 -24.08
C PRO A 348 -33.12 19.54 -23.10
N GLU A 349 -33.73 20.14 -22.08
CA GLU A 349 -32.99 20.91 -21.06
C GLU A 349 -32.06 20.01 -20.23
N LEU A 350 -32.49 18.77 -19.95
CA LEU A 350 -31.67 17.79 -19.23
C LEU A 350 -30.47 17.31 -20.05
N LEU A 351 -30.63 17.18 -21.37
CA LEU A 351 -29.53 16.85 -22.27
C LEU A 351 -28.51 18.00 -22.33
N ASP A 352 -28.96 19.25 -22.37
CA ASP A 352 -28.10 20.43 -22.32
C ASP A 352 -27.36 20.55 -20.99
N ALA A 353 -28.07 20.33 -19.87
CA ALA A 353 -27.47 20.30 -18.55
C ALA A 353 -26.39 19.21 -18.43
N ALA A 354 -26.63 18.03 -19.00
CA ALA A 354 -25.64 16.96 -19.05
C ALA A 354 -24.42 17.35 -19.91
N ALA A 355 -24.63 17.84 -21.14
CA ALA A 355 -23.55 18.30 -22.01
C ALA A 355 -22.64 19.33 -21.33
N LYS A 356 -23.26 20.29 -20.62
CA LYS A 356 -22.55 21.28 -19.81
C LYS A 356 -21.76 20.64 -18.66
N GLN A 357 -22.36 19.72 -17.91
CA GLN A 357 -21.66 19.03 -16.81
C GLN A 357 -20.42 18.26 -17.29
N PHE A 358 -20.51 17.54 -18.41
CA PHE A 358 -19.35 16.84 -18.98
C PHE A 358 -18.26 17.81 -19.42
N THR A 359 -18.64 18.91 -20.09
CA THR A 359 -17.69 19.91 -20.59
C THR A 359 -17.00 20.64 -19.45
N ASP A 360 -17.75 21.11 -18.44
CA ASP A 360 -17.23 21.81 -17.27
C ASP A 360 -16.31 20.90 -16.45
N ALA A 361 -16.68 19.63 -16.26
CA ALA A 361 -15.84 18.68 -15.55
C ALA A 361 -14.51 18.43 -16.27
N LEU A 362 -14.51 18.42 -17.60
CA LEU A 362 -13.31 18.12 -18.39
C LEU A 362 -12.44 19.34 -18.69
N ALA A 363 -12.98 20.56 -18.56
CA ALA A 363 -12.23 21.79 -18.83
C ALA A 363 -10.93 21.90 -18.01
N PRO A 364 -10.91 21.64 -16.67
CA PRO A 364 -9.67 21.61 -15.90
C PRO A 364 -8.67 20.56 -16.41
N TRP A 365 -9.14 19.37 -16.83
CA TRP A 365 -8.25 18.33 -17.36
C TRP A 365 -7.52 18.76 -18.62
N ARG A 366 -8.27 19.40 -19.55
CA ARG A 366 -7.72 19.86 -20.81
C ARG A 366 -6.71 20.97 -20.58
N LYS A 367 -7.05 21.91 -19.69
CA LYS A 367 -6.15 22.98 -19.29
C LYS A 367 -4.83 22.42 -18.73
N ASP A 368 -4.90 21.49 -17.78
CA ASP A 368 -3.70 20.88 -17.20
C ASP A 368 -2.84 20.18 -18.28
N TYR A 369 -3.47 19.49 -19.24
CA TYR A 369 -2.77 18.87 -20.37
C TYR A 369 -2.14 19.90 -21.31
N GLU A 370 -2.87 20.96 -21.66
CA GLU A 370 -2.43 22.03 -22.55
C GLU A 370 -1.26 22.82 -21.97
N ASP A 371 -1.28 23.07 -20.66
CA ASP A 371 -0.19 23.73 -19.94
C ASP A 371 1.11 22.90 -20.04
N ILE A 372 1.03 21.58 -19.81
CA ILE A 372 2.19 20.67 -19.97
C ILE A 372 2.64 20.61 -21.43
N LEU A 373 1.68 20.57 -22.38
CA LEU A 373 1.97 20.54 -23.80
C LEU A 373 2.69 21.81 -24.26
N LYS A 374 2.32 22.97 -23.74
CA LYS A 374 2.99 24.25 -24.02
C LYS A 374 4.45 24.20 -23.56
N VAL A 375 4.69 23.76 -22.32
CA VAL A 375 6.06 23.58 -21.81
C VAL A 375 6.84 22.56 -22.63
N TRP A 376 6.19 21.50 -23.11
CA TRP A 376 6.84 20.53 -24.01
C TRP A 376 7.22 21.16 -25.35
N LYS A 377 6.38 22.03 -25.93
CA LYS A 377 6.67 22.74 -27.18
C LYS A 377 7.84 23.72 -27.04
N ASP A 378 7.97 24.35 -25.88
CA ASP A 378 9.03 25.31 -25.59
C ASP A 378 10.33 24.65 -25.08
N ALA A 379 10.33 23.33 -24.87
CA ALA A 379 11.51 22.62 -24.36
C ALA A 379 12.63 22.46 -25.40
N ASP A 380 13.83 22.94 -25.08
CA ASP A 380 15.02 22.83 -25.95
C ASP A 380 15.85 21.56 -25.75
N GLN A 381 15.65 20.87 -24.62
CA GLN A 381 16.42 19.68 -24.26
C GLN A 381 15.58 18.40 -24.36
N SER A 382 16.06 17.42 -25.15
CA SER A 382 15.41 16.11 -25.35
C SER A 382 15.13 15.38 -24.03
N ARG A 383 16.06 15.42 -23.07
CA ARG A 383 15.88 14.79 -21.74
C ARG A 383 14.71 15.42 -20.96
N PHE A 384 14.50 16.72 -21.06
CA PHE A 384 13.40 17.41 -20.39
C PHE A 384 12.07 17.18 -21.11
N ALA A 385 12.06 17.32 -22.44
CA ALA A 385 10.90 17.05 -23.28
C ALA A 385 10.40 15.59 -23.12
N ASN A 386 11.30 14.61 -23.03
CA ASN A 386 10.91 13.21 -22.84
C ASN A 386 10.28 12.93 -21.47
N LYS A 387 10.60 13.72 -20.43
CA LYS A 387 9.89 13.62 -19.14
C LYS A 387 8.45 14.09 -19.27
N LEU A 388 8.24 15.22 -19.95
CA LEU A 388 6.91 15.77 -20.22
C LEU A 388 6.11 14.83 -21.16
N TYR A 389 6.77 14.18 -22.12
CA TYR A 389 6.17 13.13 -22.96
C TYR A 389 5.53 12.01 -22.11
N HIS A 390 6.26 11.47 -21.13
CA HIS A 390 5.72 10.40 -20.29
C HIS A 390 4.52 10.86 -19.46
N GLN A 391 4.47 12.12 -19.04
CA GLN A 391 3.33 12.70 -18.32
C GLN A 391 2.11 12.87 -19.24
N LEU A 392 2.31 13.48 -20.42
CA LEU A 392 1.26 13.65 -21.43
C LEU A 392 0.71 12.29 -21.87
N LYS A 393 1.59 11.29 -22.03
CA LYS A 393 1.22 9.90 -22.31
C LYS A 393 0.35 9.32 -21.20
N LEU A 394 0.73 9.47 -19.94
CA LEU A 394 -0.08 8.97 -18.81
C LEU A 394 -1.48 9.60 -18.77
N LEU A 395 -1.56 10.93 -18.91
CA LEU A 395 -2.84 11.65 -18.92
C LEU A 395 -3.71 11.22 -20.12
N SER A 396 -3.14 11.11 -21.31
CA SER A 396 -3.87 10.67 -22.50
C SER A 396 -4.31 9.21 -22.43
N GLU A 397 -3.53 8.35 -21.78
CA GLU A 397 -3.82 6.92 -21.59
C GLU A 397 -4.69 6.65 -20.34
N THR A 398 -5.11 7.66 -19.59
CA THR A 398 -6.07 7.42 -18.49
C THR A 398 -7.43 7.02 -19.08
N THR A 399 -8.15 6.08 -18.44
CA THR A 399 -9.45 5.62 -18.98
C THR A 399 -10.54 6.67 -18.78
N VAL A 400 -11.52 6.72 -19.70
CA VAL A 400 -12.62 7.70 -19.65
C VAL A 400 -13.48 7.50 -18.40
N ILE A 401 -13.83 6.25 -18.08
CA ILE A 401 -14.68 5.94 -16.91
C ILE A 401 -13.99 6.37 -15.61
N GLU A 402 -12.69 6.06 -15.46
CA GLU A 402 -11.92 6.43 -14.27
C GLU A 402 -11.91 7.94 -14.08
N THR A 403 -11.59 8.67 -15.14
CA THR A 403 -11.50 10.13 -15.10
C THR A 403 -12.85 10.76 -14.75
N LEU A 404 -13.93 10.34 -15.41
CA LEU A 404 -15.26 10.89 -15.17
C LEU A 404 -15.86 10.47 -13.82
N ALA A 405 -15.54 9.28 -13.32
CA ALA A 405 -15.92 8.85 -11.98
C ALA A 405 -15.18 9.65 -10.89
N ASN A 406 -13.87 9.88 -11.04
CA ASN A 406 -13.08 10.70 -10.12
C ASN A 406 -13.59 12.15 -10.10
N ARG A 407 -14.03 12.65 -11.26
CA ARG A 407 -14.68 13.96 -11.38
C ARG A 407 -16.16 13.98 -11.00
N ARG A 408 -16.69 12.89 -10.45
CA ARG A 408 -18.07 12.80 -9.92
C ARG A 408 -19.16 13.03 -10.97
N VAL A 409 -18.83 12.90 -12.26
CA VAL A 409 -19.80 12.93 -13.37
C VAL A 409 -20.50 11.58 -13.51
N LEU A 410 -19.74 10.50 -13.33
CA LEU A 410 -20.25 9.12 -13.34
C LEU A 410 -20.33 8.52 -11.94
N PRO A 411 -21.17 7.48 -11.74
CA PRO A 411 -21.18 6.73 -10.51
C PRO A 411 -19.85 5.99 -10.34
N ARG A 412 -19.42 5.88 -9.08
CA ARG A 412 -18.19 5.20 -8.72
C ARG A 412 -18.51 3.76 -8.34
N TYR A 413 -18.62 2.86 -9.31
CA TYR A 413 -18.77 1.43 -9.03
C TYR A 413 -17.39 0.83 -8.73
N GLY A 414 -17.27 0.17 -7.58
CA GLY A 414 -15.98 -0.15 -6.96
C GLY A 414 -15.13 -1.17 -7.70
N PHE A 415 -14.03 -0.69 -8.29
CA PHE A 415 -12.67 -1.14 -7.99
C PHE A 415 -11.93 0.06 -7.39
N PRO A 416 -10.84 -0.10 -6.62
CA PRO A 416 -10.18 1.04 -6.01
C PRO A 416 -9.69 2.02 -7.10
N VAL A 417 -10.33 3.18 -7.15
CA VAL A 417 -9.97 4.37 -7.92
C VAL A 417 -9.59 5.47 -6.89
N ASP A 418 -8.69 6.39 -7.24
CA ASP A 418 -7.82 7.17 -6.31
C ASP A 418 -6.80 6.32 -5.54
N LEU A 419 -6.18 5.39 -6.25
CA LEU A 419 -5.01 4.70 -5.75
C LEU A 419 -3.79 5.58 -5.94
N HIS A 420 -3.26 6.07 -4.83
CA HIS A 420 -1.95 6.70 -4.80
C HIS A 420 -0.91 5.60 -4.83
N ALA A 421 0.02 5.69 -5.78
CA ALA A 421 1.08 4.71 -5.92
C ALA A 421 2.35 5.17 -5.19
N LEU A 422 2.98 4.29 -4.43
CA LEU A 422 4.36 4.48 -3.98
C LEU A 422 5.27 3.79 -4.99
N GLN A 423 5.91 4.56 -5.86
CA GLN A 423 6.86 4.02 -6.81
C GLN A 423 8.18 3.70 -6.10
N VAL A 424 8.59 2.44 -6.16
CA VAL A 424 9.88 1.98 -5.63
C VAL A 424 10.92 2.17 -6.73
N VAL A 425 11.76 3.20 -6.61
CA VAL A 425 12.90 3.40 -7.52
C VAL A 425 14.01 2.44 -7.09
N ALA A 426 14.13 1.30 -7.76
CA ALA A 426 15.25 0.39 -7.55
C ALA A 426 16.55 1.01 -8.11
N SER A 427 17.68 0.84 -7.40
CA SER A 427 19.00 1.16 -7.96
C SER A 427 19.25 0.34 -9.22
N LYS A 428 20.05 0.87 -10.15
CA LYS A 428 20.33 0.45 -11.54
C LYS A 428 20.74 -1.03 -11.82
N SER A 429 20.52 -1.97 -10.92
CA SER A 429 20.86 -3.38 -11.07
C SER A 429 19.61 -4.25 -10.88
N GLY A 430 19.05 -4.69 -12.02
CA GLY A 430 18.34 -5.97 -12.19
C GLY A 430 17.15 -6.28 -11.28
N SER A 431 15.98 -6.46 -11.89
CA SER A 431 14.71 -6.89 -11.27
C SER A 431 14.13 -5.93 -10.23
N GLY A 432 13.54 -4.84 -10.73
CA GLY A 432 12.49 -4.16 -9.96
C GLY A 432 11.39 -5.17 -9.74
N GLY A 433 11.18 -5.61 -8.49
CA GLY A 433 10.01 -6.42 -8.18
C GLY A 433 8.76 -5.61 -8.51
N ASP A 434 7.87 -6.21 -9.29
CA ASP A 434 6.55 -5.69 -9.64
C ASP A 434 5.67 -5.62 -8.38
N PHE A 435 5.99 -4.70 -7.47
CA PHE A 435 5.18 -4.44 -6.29
C PHE A 435 4.27 -3.26 -6.59
N ARG A 436 2.98 -3.56 -6.74
CA ARG A 436 1.95 -2.55 -6.95
C ARG A 436 1.50 -1.97 -5.61
N LEU A 437 2.26 -0.99 -5.10
CA LEU A 437 1.96 -0.30 -3.85
C LEU A 437 0.94 0.81 -4.06
N GLU A 438 -0.32 0.42 -4.12
CA GLU A 438 -1.44 1.33 -4.32
C GLU A 438 -2.27 1.44 -3.04
N ARG A 439 -2.55 2.68 -2.60
CA ARG A 439 -3.34 2.97 -1.39
C ARG A 439 -4.41 3.99 -1.66
N LYS A 440 -5.55 3.85 -0.97
CA LYS A 440 -6.58 4.90 -0.95
C LYS A 440 -6.02 6.17 -0.32
N SER A 441 -6.51 7.33 -0.73
CA SER A 441 -5.92 8.65 -0.42
C SER A 441 -5.57 8.87 1.06
N LEU A 442 -6.49 8.61 1.98
CA LEU A 442 -6.22 8.78 3.43
C LEU A 442 -5.17 7.80 3.96
N GLN A 443 -5.12 6.58 3.42
CA GLN A 443 -4.14 5.59 3.81
C GLN A 443 -2.77 5.92 3.22
N ALA A 444 -2.73 6.38 1.96
CA ALA A 444 -1.52 6.86 1.30
C ALA A 444 -0.91 8.06 2.03
N LEU A 445 -1.75 9.03 2.42
CA LEU A 445 -1.34 10.20 3.21
C LEU A 445 -0.74 9.85 4.57
N ARG A 446 -0.96 8.63 5.09
CA ARG A 446 -0.37 8.17 6.33
C ARG A 446 0.85 7.28 6.10
N GLU A 447 0.76 6.36 5.14
CA GLU A 447 1.78 5.35 4.90
C GLU A 447 2.92 5.86 4.00
N TYR A 448 2.65 6.84 3.13
CA TYR A 448 3.61 7.35 2.14
C TYR A 448 4.18 8.72 2.49
N VAL A 449 3.95 9.22 3.71
CA VAL A 449 4.58 10.45 4.19
C VAL A 449 6.11 10.29 4.12
N PRO A 450 6.87 11.32 3.68
CA PRO A 450 8.33 11.29 3.74
C PRO A 450 8.84 10.80 5.10
N GLY A 451 9.78 9.85 5.09
CA GLY A 451 10.32 9.17 6.27
C GLY A 451 9.55 7.91 6.70
N SER A 452 8.33 7.69 6.21
CA SER A 452 7.53 6.50 6.55
C SER A 452 8.10 5.24 5.90
N LYS A 453 8.08 4.12 6.63
CA LYS A 453 8.56 2.81 6.17
C LYS A 453 7.37 1.88 5.95
N VAL A 454 7.25 1.32 4.75
CA VAL A 454 6.22 0.37 4.36
C VAL A 454 6.89 -0.95 3.96
N MET A 455 6.32 -2.08 4.37
CA MET A 455 6.78 -3.39 3.94
C MET A 455 6.18 -3.73 2.57
N ALA A 456 7.03 -4.12 1.62
CA ALA A 456 6.62 -4.57 0.30
C ALA A 456 7.53 -5.71 -0.17
N GLY A 457 6.96 -6.89 -0.48
CA GLY A 457 7.73 -8.01 -1.03
C GLY A 457 8.90 -8.47 -0.17
N ASN A 458 8.68 -8.62 1.14
CA ASN A 458 9.72 -8.95 2.13
C ASN A 458 10.86 -7.93 2.26
N ARG A 459 10.70 -6.71 1.74
CA ARG A 459 11.66 -5.61 1.88
C ARG A 459 10.99 -4.40 2.53
N THR A 460 11.75 -3.66 3.33
CA THR A 460 11.31 -2.38 3.88
C THR A 460 11.58 -1.28 2.86
N VAL A 461 10.52 -0.61 2.41
CA VAL A 461 10.58 0.54 1.51
C VAL A 461 10.37 1.81 2.33
N THR A 462 11.33 2.73 2.28
CA THR A 462 11.19 4.04 2.92
C THR A 462 10.68 5.05 1.90
N SER A 463 9.53 5.69 2.18
CA SER A 463 9.08 6.85 1.42
C SER A 463 10.05 7.99 1.66
N HIS A 464 10.70 8.49 0.62
CA HIS A 464 11.59 9.66 0.72
C HIS A 464 10.86 10.97 0.44
N GLY A 465 9.66 10.87 -0.12
CA GLY A 465 8.81 12.01 -0.40
C GLY A 465 7.96 11.77 -1.64
N ILE A 466 7.30 12.83 -2.05
CA ILE A 466 6.51 12.83 -3.28
C ILE A 466 7.51 12.85 -4.42
N LEU A 467 7.34 11.93 -5.38
CA LEU A 467 8.11 11.99 -6.62
C LEU A 467 7.82 13.32 -7.28
N LYS A 468 8.82 14.21 -7.23
CA LYS A 468 8.78 15.46 -7.96
C LYS A 468 8.84 15.08 -9.44
N HIS A 469 7.67 15.00 -10.05
CA HIS A 469 7.53 14.96 -11.49
C HIS A 469 7.97 16.33 -12.03
N GLY A 470 9.28 16.56 -12.11
CA GLY A 470 9.90 17.81 -12.58
C GLY A 470 10.85 18.45 -11.57
N ILE A 471 12.13 18.56 -11.92
CA ILE A 471 13.13 19.36 -11.21
C ILE A 471 12.97 20.81 -11.70
N GLY A 472 13.03 21.81 -10.81
CA GLY A 472 13.05 23.24 -11.16
C GLY A 472 11.75 24.04 -10.92
N GLU A 473 11.73 25.28 -11.42
CA GLU A 473 10.65 26.30 -11.32
C GLU A 473 9.33 25.91 -12.01
N HIS A 474 9.22 24.70 -12.57
CA HIS A 474 8.07 24.22 -13.33
C HIS A 474 7.51 22.91 -12.76
N ALA A 475 7.43 22.83 -11.43
CA ALA A 475 6.84 21.70 -10.76
C ALA A 475 5.30 21.78 -10.80
N LEU A 476 4.64 20.65 -11.08
CA LEU A 476 3.18 20.52 -11.14
C LEU A 476 2.55 20.64 -9.73
N GLY A 477 1.66 21.62 -9.58
CA GLY A 477 0.97 21.96 -8.34
C GLY A 477 0.60 23.45 -8.29
N LEU A 478 -0.24 23.85 -7.34
CA LEU A 478 -0.45 25.28 -7.09
C LEU A 478 0.83 25.83 -6.44
N SER A 479 1.57 26.68 -7.17
CA SER A 479 2.72 27.38 -6.63
C SER A 479 2.24 28.51 -5.72
N GLY A 480 2.93 28.64 -4.58
CA GLY A 480 2.59 29.61 -3.56
C GLY A 480 3.82 29.99 -2.76
N LYS A 481 3.62 30.83 -1.75
CA LYS A 481 4.66 31.21 -0.81
C LYS A 481 4.19 30.88 0.60
N LEU A 482 5.01 30.15 1.34
CA LEU A 482 4.86 29.91 2.77
C LEU A 482 5.65 30.97 3.52
N ALA A 483 4.97 31.71 4.39
CA ALA A 483 5.54 32.79 5.17
C ALA A 483 5.27 32.57 6.66
N THR A 484 6.05 33.24 7.50
CA THR A 484 5.85 33.29 8.94
C THR A 484 5.93 34.74 9.37
N CYS A 485 4.99 35.20 10.20
CA CYS A 485 5.00 36.57 10.74
C CYS A 485 5.92 36.67 11.97
N GLU A 486 6.16 37.89 12.46
CA GLU A 486 6.94 38.14 13.67
C GLU A 486 6.34 37.45 14.91
N ASN A 487 5.02 37.42 14.99
CA ASN A 487 4.27 36.70 16.03
C ASN A 487 4.22 35.16 15.87
N GLY A 488 4.98 34.58 14.93
CA GLY A 488 5.13 33.12 14.81
C GLY A 488 3.99 32.38 14.10
N HIS A 489 3.02 33.07 13.50
CA HIS A 489 1.98 32.44 12.68
C HIS A 489 2.55 32.01 11.31
N SER A 490 2.48 30.73 10.99
CA SER A 490 2.77 30.23 9.64
C SER A 490 1.53 30.28 8.76
N PHE A 491 1.63 30.92 7.60
CA PHE A 491 0.54 31.05 6.64
C PHE A 491 1.06 30.90 5.21
N TYR A 492 0.18 30.54 4.28
CA TYR A 492 0.55 30.38 2.87
C TYR A 492 -0.36 31.19 1.97
N THR A 493 0.19 31.69 0.87
CA THR A 493 -0.57 32.30 -0.23
C THR A 493 -0.30 31.49 -1.50
N ILE A 494 -1.28 31.44 -2.40
CA ILE A 494 -1.14 30.82 -3.74
C ILE A 494 -0.83 31.92 -4.77
N THR A 495 -0.43 33.10 -4.31
CA THR A 495 -0.10 34.27 -5.13
C THR A 495 1.42 34.52 -5.11
N PRO A 496 1.98 35.17 -6.14
CA PRO A 496 3.42 35.47 -6.19
C PRO A 496 3.88 36.40 -5.05
N SER A 497 2.98 37.27 -4.57
CA SER A 497 3.19 38.17 -3.45
C SER A 497 2.64 37.57 -2.16
N VAL A 498 3.41 37.77 -1.09
CA VAL A 498 2.99 37.52 0.29
C VAL A 498 2.58 38.87 0.87
N GLY A 499 1.31 39.01 1.25
CA GLY A 499 0.82 40.17 2.00
C GLY A 499 1.01 39.98 3.51
N ASN A 500 0.42 40.89 4.28
CA ASN A 500 0.40 40.83 5.74
C ASN A 500 -0.25 39.55 6.25
N CYS A 501 0.14 39.15 7.45
CA CYS A 501 -0.37 37.94 8.09
C CYS A 501 -1.91 38.00 8.21
N PRO A 502 -2.66 37.01 7.69
CA PRO A 502 -4.12 37.02 7.74
C PRO A 502 -4.68 36.83 9.17
N TYR A 503 -3.82 36.43 10.11
CA TYR A 503 -4.20 36.20 11.51
C TYR A 503 -3.92 37.40 12.42
N CYS A 504 -2.88 38.20 12.15
CA CYS A 504 -2.47 39.30 13.03
C CYS A 504 -2.16 40.63 12.33
N GLY A 505 -2.21 40.70 10.99
CA GLY A 505 -2.00 41.94 10.23
C GLY A 505 -0.57 42.43 10.14
N GLU A 506 0.39 41.79 10.81
CA GLU A 506 1.81 42.15 10.77
C GLU A 506 2.55 41.65 9.53
N ASP A 507 3.70 42.26 9.28
CA ASP A 507 4.59 41.96 8.17
C ASP A 507 5.30 40.61 8.35
N VAL A 508 5.87 40.13 7.25
CA VAL A 508 6.54 38.83 7.14
C VAL A 508 7.95 38.93 7.73
N SER A 509 8.27 38.09 8.71
CA SER A 509 9.56 38.12 9.40
C SER A 509 10.64 37.26 8.73
N VAL A 510 10.24 36.24 7.97
CA VAL A 510 11.13 35.25 7.33
C VAL A 510 10.98 35.27 5.82
N LEU A 511 12.11 35.24 5.09
CA LEU A 511 12.16 35.05 3.64
C LEU A 511 11.15 33.98 3.19
N PRO A 512 10.10 34.34 2.41
CA PRO A 512 9.06 33.41 2.05
C PRO A 512 9.61 32.19 1.30
N LYS A 513 9.28 30.99 1.77
CA LYS A 513 9.67 29.75 1.11
C LYS A 513 8.71 29.45 -0.02
N ASN A 514 9.24 28.98 -1.16
CA ASN A 514 8.41 28.50 -2.25
C ASN A 514 7.61 27.28 -1.79
N LEU A 515 6.29 27.36 -1.87
CA LEU A 515 5.34 26.29 -1.61
C LEU A 515 4.86 25.73 -2.94
N LEU A 516 4.78 24.41 -3.03
CA LEU A 516 4.11 23.72 -4.13
C LEU A 516 3.08 22.79 -3.52
N LEU A 517 1.81 23.06 -3.76
CA LEU A 517 0.73 22.15 -3.37
C LEU A 517 0.50 21.16 -4.53
N PRO A 518 0.89 19.88 -4.38
CA PRO A 518 0.60 18.88 -5.39
C PRO A 518 -0.94 18.77 -5.55
N ARG A 519 -1.41 18.73 -6.79
CA ARG A 519 -2.83 18.49 -7.11
C ARG A 519 -3.14 17.01 -7.12
#